data_AF-A0A957YYK5-F1
#
_entry.id   AF-A0A957YYK5-F1
#
_cell.length_a   1.000
_cell.length_b   1.000
_cell.length_c   1.000
_cell.angle_alpha   90.00
_cell.angle_beta   90.00
_cell.angle_gamma   90.00
#
_symmetry.space_group_name_H-M   'P 1'
#
loop_
_entity.id
_entity.type
_entity.pdbx_description
1 polymer ?
#
loop_
_entity_poly.entity_id
_entity_poly.type
_entity_poly.pdbx_seq_one_letter_code
_entity_poly.pdbx_strand_id
1 'polypeptide(L)'
;RITAKVVGEQGELTVINPLLPHLFHLLMVKTGKGRRFERCPGESTYTYQLRAFVAAIQQCAPFPSSAVDAVANMRVIDAIYRAAGLELRLPYHSASALPR
;
A
#
# COMPACT_ATOMS: atom_id res chain seq x y z
N ARG A 1 -7.75 7.46 -11.90
CA ARG A 1 -8.36 6.17 -11.48
C ARG A 1 -7.23 5.18 -11.25
N ILE A 2 -7.06 4.64 -10.05
CA ILE A 2 -6.02 3.66 -9.73
C ILE A 2 -6.63 2.26 -9.61
N THR A 3 -5.92 1.26 -10.12
CA THR A 3 -6.33 -0.16 -10.07
C THR A 3 -5.15 -1.02 -9.70
N ALA A 4 -5.40 -2.08 -8.93
CA ALA A 4 -4.43 -3.15 -8.70
C ALA A 4 -4.94 -4.43 -9.37
N LYS A 5 -4.05 -5.15 -10.05
CA LYS A 5 -4.35 -6.45 -10.68
C LYS A 5 -3.37 -7.48 -10.15
N VAL A 6 -3.91 -8.59 -9.66
CA VAL A 6 -3.15 -9.73 -9.16
C VAL A 6 -3.49 -10.93 -10.04
N VAL A 7 -2.47 -11.53 -10.66
CA VAL A 7 -2.62 -12.73 -11.49
C VAL A 7 -2.00 -13.89 -10.75
N GLY A 8 -2.77 -14.96 -10.57
CA GLY A 8 -2.33 -16.23 -10.03
C GLY A 8 -2.67 -17.37 -10.99
N GLU A 9 -2.20 -18.57 -10.67
CA GLU A 9 -2.36 -19.75 -11.53
C GLU A 9 -3.83 -20.10 -11.80
N GLN A 10 -4.72 -19.83 -10.85
CA GLN A 10 -6.13 -20.21 -10.91
C GLN A 10 -7.06 -19.06 -11.33
N GLY A 11 -6.52 -17.87 -11.59
CA GLY A 11 -7.32 -16.72 -11.95
C GLY A 11 -6.68 -15.36 -11.66
N GLU A 12 -7.52 -14.34 -11.74
CA GLU A 12 -7.15 -12.93 -11.63
C GLU A 12 -8.08 -12.21 -10.66
N LEU A 13 -7.51 -11.34 -9.83
CA LEU A 13 -8.22 -10.34 -9.03
C LEU A 13 -7.89 -8.95 -9.57
N THR A 14 -8.92 -8.16 -9.88
CA THR A 14 -8.78 -6.73 -10.14
C THR A 14 -9.48 -5.94 -9.03
N VAL A 15 -8.78 -4.99 -8.44
CA VAL A 15 -9.30 -4.07 -7.42
C VAL A 15 -9.31 -2.65 -7.98
N ILE A 16 -10.49 -2.02 -7.97
CA ILE A 16 -10.65 -0.61 -8.34
C ILE A 16 -10.58 0.24 -7.06
N ASN A 17 -9.76 1.30 -7.10
CA ASN A 17 -9.54 2.23 -5.99
C ASN A 17 -9.07 1.55 -4.69
N PRO A 18 -7.96 0.79 -4.71
CA PRO A 18 -7.43 0.12 -3.51
C PRO A 18 -6.96 1.09 -2.41
N LEU A 19 -6.64 2.35 -2.73
CA LEU A 19 -6.07 3.30 -1.78
C LEU A 19 -7.13 4.02 -0.93
N LEU A 20 -8.29 4.34 -1.52
CA LEU A 20 -9.37 5.07 -0.86
C LEU A 20 -10.70 4.32 -1.02
N PRO A 21 -10.82 3.06 -0.53
CA PRO A 21 -11.96 2.22 -0.83
C PRO A 21 -13.30 2.79 -0.34
N HIS A 22 -13.28 3.64 0.68
CA HIS A 22 -14.45 4.35 1.18
C HIS A 22 -15.04 5.35 0.16
N LEU A 23 -14.25 5.83 -0.81
CA LEU A 23 -14.70 6.65 -1.94
C LEU A 23 -14.98 5.78 -3.17
N PHE A 24 -15.83 4.75 -2.99
CA PHE A 24 -16.13 3.70 -3.97
C PHE A 24 -14.97 2.75 -4.26
N HIS A 25 -15.24 1.45 -4.18
CA HIS A 25 -14.34 0.36 -4.60
C HIS A 25 -15.12 -0.80 -5.20
N LEU A 26 -14.41 -1.63 -5.95
CA LEU A 26 -14.95 -2.86 -6.51
C LEU A 26 -13.84 -3.90 -6.66
N LEU A 27 -14.11 -5.11 -6.20
CA LEU A 27 -13.26 -6.28 -6.43
C LEU A 27 -13.90 -7.12 -7.52
N MET A 28 -13.13 -7.50 -8.53
CA MET A 28 -13.53 -8.40 -9.59
C MET A 28 -12.62 -9.61 -9.56
N VAL A 29 -13.20 -10.78 -9.30
CA VAL A 29 -12.49 -12.06 -9.27
C VAL A 29 -12.90 -12.86 -10.51
N LYS A 30 -11.92 -13.26 -11.31
CA LYS A 30 -12.11 -14.12 -12.49
C LYS A 30 -11.32 -15.41 -12.31
N THR A 31 -11.99 -16.54 -12.36
CA THR A 31 -11.38 -17.88 -12.27
C THR A 31 -11.89 -18.76 -13.41
N GLY A 32 -11.39 -20.00 -13.51
CA GLY A 32 -11.96 -21.00 -14.43
C GLY A 32 -13.45 -21.29 -14.18
N LYS A 33 -13.98 -21.00 -12.99
CA LYS A 33 -15.40 -21.17 -12.63
C LYS A 33 -16.27 -19.98 -13.03
N GLY A 34 -15.69 -18.91 -13.55
CA GLY A 34 -16.40 -17.70 -13.97
C GLY A 34 -15.93 -16.43 -13.26
N ARG A 35 -16.74 -15.37 -13.37
CA ARG A 35 -16.44 -14.03 -12.88
C ARG A 35 -17.46 -13.60 -11.83
N ARG A 36 -16.98 -13.02 -10.72
CA ARG A 36 -17.83 -12.42 -9.68
C ARG A 36 -17.32 -11.04 -9.28
N PHE A 37 -18.24 -10.24 -8.76
CA PHE A 37 -17.99 -8.89 -8.28
C PHE A 37 -18.29 -8.83 -6.78
N GLU A 38 -17.37 -8.24 -6.03
CA GLU A 38 -17.46 -8.14 -4.58
C GLU A 38 -17.27 -6.68 -4.15
N ARG A 39 -18.00 -6.30 -3.09
CA ARG A 39 -17.79 -5.07 -2.35
C ARG A 39 -17.50 -5.44 -0.90
N CYS A 40 -16.54 -4.76 -0.30
CA CYS A 40 -16.18 -4.88 1.11
C CYS A 40 -16.74 -3.66 1.86
N PRO A 41 -17.94 -3.74 2.43
CA PRO A 41 -18.45 -2.64 3.25
C PRO A 41 -17.48 -2.41 4.41
N GLY A 42 -17.23 -1.15 4.73
CA GLY A 42 -16.28 -0.80 5.77
C GLY A 42 -16.15 0.70 5.98
N GLU A 43 -15.44 1.06 7.03
CA GLU A 43 -15.13 2.44 7.35
C GLU A 43 -13.93 2.96 6.52
N SER A 44 -13.52 4.20 6.77
CA SER A 44 -12.34 4.76 6.11
C SER A 44 -11.08 3.95 6.46
N THR A 45 -10.09 3.95 5.56
CA THR A 45 -8.79 3.33 5.82
C THR A 45 -8.11 3.92 7.05
N TYR A 46 -8.29 5.23 7.28
CA TYR A 46 -7.77 5.91 8.46
C TYR A 46 -8.38 5.38 9.78
N THR A 47 -9.68 5.06 9.78
CA THR A 47 -10.34 4.48 10.96
C THR A 47 -9.69 3.15 11.34
N TYR A 48 -9.44 2.27 10.36
CA TYR A 48 -8.76 0.99 10.62
C TYR A 48 -7.31 1.18 11.07
N GLN A 49 -6.58 2.12 10.48
CA GLN A 49 -5.21 2.47 10.89
C GLN A 49 -5.16 2.95 12.34
N LEU A 50 -6.07 3.83 12.75
CA LEU A 50 -6.12 4.34 14.12
C LEU A 50 -6.49 3.23 15.12
N ARG A 51 -7.42 2.34 14.77
CA ARG A 51 -7.73 1.17 15.62
C ARG A 51 -6.54 0.26 15.79
N ALA A 52 -5.80 -0.03 14.72
CA ALA A 52 -4.57 -0.82 14.79
C ALA A 52 -3.51 -0.14 15.69
N PHE A 53 -3.40 1.18 15.60
CA PHE A 53 -2.46 1.96 16.42
C PHE A 53 -2.83 1.90 17.91
N VAL A 54 -4.10 2.13 18.23
CA VAL A 54 -4.60 2.04 19.61
C VAL A 54 -4.39 0.63 20.16
N ALA A 55 -4.70 -0.41 19.39
CA ALA A 55 -4.48 -1.80 19.80
C ALA A 55 -3.00 -2.12 20.04
N ALA A 56 -2.10 -1.62 19.20
CA ALA A 56 -0.65 -1.81 19.38
C ALA A 56 -0.16 -1.15 20.68
N ILE A 57 -0.66 0.03 21.03
CA ILE A 57 -0.27 0.74 22.25
C ILE A 57 -0.87 0.11 23.50
N GLN A 58 -2.18 -0.17 23.49
CA GLN A 58 -2.91 -0.56 24.70
C GLN A 58 -2.80 -2.07 24.99
N GLN A 59 -2.64 -2.89 23.95
CA GLN A 59 -2.73 -4.35 24.04
C GLN A 59 -1.46 -5.05 23.53
N CYS A 60 -0.43 -4.29 23.12
CA CYS A 60 0.76 -4.83 22.46
C CYS A 60 0.42 -5.71 21.25
N ALA A 61 -0.70 -5.44 20.57
CA ALA A 61 -1.11 -6.19 19.40
C ALA A 61 -0.09 -5.99 18.24
N PRO A 62 0.16 -7.01 17.40
CA PRO A 62 1.00 -6.85 16.22
C PRO A 62 0.48 -5.74 15.31
N PHE A 63 1.36 -4.79 14.95
CA PHE A 63 0.99 -3.74 14.03
C PHE A 63 1.12 -4.22 12.57
N PRO A 64 0.14 -3.96 11.67
CA PRO A 64 0.12 -4.54 10.32
C PRO A 64 1.28 -4.14 9.40
N SER A 65 2.01 -3.07 9.72
CA SER A 65 3.16 -2.59 8.93
C SER A 65 4.34 -2.28 9.84
N SER A 66 5.37 -3.11 9.78
CA SER A 66 6.58 -2.97 10.60
C SER A 66 7.56 -1.95 10.03
N ALA A 67 8.59 -1.61 10.81
CA ALA A 67 9.71 -0.80 10.32
C ALA A 67 10.47 -1.50 9.18
N VAL A 68 10.53 -2.83 9.18
CA VAL A 68 11.17 -3.61 8.10
C VAL A 68 10.40 -3.42 6.79
N ASP A 69 9.06 -3.45 6.84
CA ASP A 69 8.21 -3.20 5.67
C ASP A 69 8.41 -1.79 5.13
N ALA A 70 8.52 -0.79 6.02
CA ALA A 70 8.78 0.59 5.64
C ALA A 70 10.14 0.75 4.92
N VAL A 71 11.20 0.12 5.42
CA VAL A 71 12.52 0.14 4.78
C VAL A 71 12.50 -0.57 3.42
N ALA A 72 11.82 -1.72 3.33
CA ALA A 72 11.66 -2.44 2.06
C ALA A 72 10.92 -1.57 1.02
N ASN A 73 9.84 -0.90 1.42
CA ASN A 73 9.11 0.02 0.56
C ASN A 73 10.00 1.19 0.10
N MET A 74 10.82 1.77 0.99
CA MET A 74 11.72 2.86 0.61
C MET A 74 12.79 2.41 -0.39
N ARG A 75 13.34 1.20 -0.25
CA ARG A 75 14.29 0.64 -1.23
C ARG A 75 13.68 0.52 -2.63
N VAL A 76 12.40 0.15 -2.73
CA VAL A 76 11.70 0.09 -4.01
C VAL A 76 11.54 1.48 -4.61
N ILE A 77 11.17 2.48 -3.80
CA ILE A 77 11.06 3.87 -4.25
C ILE A 77 12.42 4.37 -4.78
N ASP A 78 13.52 4.15 -4.04
CA ASP A 78 14.86 4.54 -4.48
C ASP A 78 15.25 3.86 -5.80
N ALA A 79 14.90 2.59 -5.98
CA ALA A 79 15.14 1.87 -7.22
C ALA A 79 14.37 2.46 -8.40
N ILE A 80 13.12 2.90 -8.20
CA ILE A 80 12.31 3.59 -9.22
C ILE A 80 12.98 4.91 -9.63
N TYR A 81 13.48 5.69 -8.66
CA TYR A 81 14.18 6.95 -8.95
C TYR A 81 15.44 6.71 -9.79
N ARG A 82 16.29 5.76 -9.38
CA ARG A 82 17.49 5.39 -10.13
C ARG A 82 17.17 4.91 -11.53
N ALA A 83 16.17 4.04 -11.69
CA ALA A 83 15.74 3.54 -12.99
C ALA A 83 15.21 4.65 -13.91
N ALA A 84 14.64 5.71 -13.33
CA ALA A 84 14.20 6.90 -14.06
C ALA A 84 15.31 7.95 -14.29
N GLY A 85 16.54 7.70 -13.84
CA GLY A 85 17.65 8.66 -13.92
C GLY A 85 17.51 9.87 -12.98
N LEU A 86 16.68 9.76 -11.94
CA LEU A 86 16.44 10.82 -10.96
C LEU A 86 17.34 10.63 -9.72
N GLU A 87 17.71 11.75 -9.09
CA GLU A 87 18.44 11.74 -7.82
C GLU A 87 17.55 11.25 -6.67
N LEU A 88 18.16 10.54 -5.72
CA LEU A 88 17.45 10.07 -4.53
C LEU A 88 17.00 11.24 -3.65
N ARG A 89 15.82 11.09 -3.04
CA ARG A 89 15.33 12.06 -2.06
C ARG A 89 16.04 11.87 -0.73
N LEU A 90 16.94 12.80 -0.41
CA LEU A 90 17.64 12.80 0.86
C LEU A 90 16.75 13.38 1.98
N PRO A 91 16.88 12.87 3.21
CA PRO A 91 16.26 13.50 4.36
C PRO A 91 16.77 14.93 4.52
N TYR A 92 15.92 15.81 5.05
CA TYR A 92 16.25 17.23 5.25
C TYR A 92 17.57 17.45 6.01
N HIS A 93 17.85 16.62 7.03
CA HIS A 93 19.09 16.71 7.82
C HIS A 93 20.36 16.25 7.07
N SER A 94 20.22 15.64 5.90
CA SER A 94 21.33 15.18 5.05
C SER A 94 21.64 16.16 3.91
N ALA A 95 20.74 17.10 3.61
CA ALA A 95 20.91 18.09 2.54
C ALA A 95 21.82 19.28 2.92
N SER A 96 22.08 19.49 4.22
CA SER A 96 22.91 20.58 4.74
C SER A 96 24.43 20.31 4.68
N ALA A 97 24.86 19.16 4.16
CA ALA A 97 26.27 18.77 4.07
C ALA A 97 26.95 19.11 2.73
N LEU A 98 26.25 19.79 1.80
CA LEU A 98 26.86 20.29 0.58
C LEU A 98 27.60 21.61 0.87
N PRO A 99 28.93 21.72 0.62
CA PRO A 99 29.61 22.99 0.68
C PRO A 99 29.05 23.93 -0.38
N ARG A 100 28.82 25.19 -0.01
CA ARG A 100 28.47 26.28 -0.94
C ARG A 100 29.60 26.53 -1.93
#